data_AF-A0A4Z1K9I2-F1
#
_entry.id   AF-A0A4Z1K9I2-F1
#
_cell.length_a   1.000
_cell.length_b   1.000
_cell.length_c   1.000
_cell.angle_alpha   90.00
_cell.angle_beta   90.00
_cell.angle_gamma   90.00
#
_symmetry.space_group_name_H-M   'P 1'
#
loop_
_entity.id
_entity.type
_entity.pdbx_description
1 polymer ?
#
loop_
_entity_poly.entity_id
_entity_poly.type
_entity_poly.pdbx_seq_one_letter_code
_entity_poly.pdbx_strand_id
1 'polypeptide(L)'
;MMNWAKKTMANVAGTAEPIYGPSAIIPVGKQAETTPYTELSREDMKWVAMDSTSVETQTFYFMADSGHIAMAQIIHSNVIGVRTTTQFNCKISYPKGSSKPNLWSSDQLSNVEFSDDKTCFYADDVAIDLSEDGTEYTIKSMTNEASIVNLTVTRVAPGFHVGKDGKSYYGTDPKAPWGSMRHAFWPRTITKGSITTKDGSIDFKGKALFIHALQGMKPHHAAAKWNFVNYQGPQFSAIMMEYTTPPAYGSTVVSVGGIVKDGEIICAGAGNTAKHTRIKNDEDAGWPEPEAVKFDWQGKTKDGKSVSGLIETDLEERLDRVDVMAEVPGFVKKIVGNVAGTRPYIYQYSPRSKPTTLKLKIGDEEITEEGVLYTEATFISE
;
A
#
# COMPACT_ATOMS: atom_id res chain seq x y z
N MET A 1 -1.49 -23.43 28.26
CA MET A 1 -2.78 -22.97 28.80
C MET A 1 -2.81 -21.47 29.12
N MET A 2 -1.81 -20.88 29.80
CA MET A 2 -1.81 -19.45 30.16
C MET A 2 -1.78 -18.47 28.96
N ASN A 3 -1.10 -18.83 27.87
CA ASN A 3 -1.04 -18.00 26.65
C ASN A 3 -2.33 -18.01 25.83
N TRP A 4 -3.11 -19.10 25.87
CA TRP A 4 -4.40 -19.15 25.18
C TRP A 4 -5.42 -18.24 25.86
N ALA A 5 -5.49 -18.25 27.20
CA ALA A 5 -6.35 -17.33 27.96
C ALA A 5 -5.94 -15.86 27.79
N LYS A 6 -4.63 -15.55 27.75
CA LYS A 6 -4.12 -14.19 27.44
C LYS A 6 -4.46 -13.76 26.01
N LYS A 7 -4.33 -14.67 25.04
CA LYS A 7 -4.73 -14.43 23.64
C LYS A 7 -6.23 -14.19 23.52
N THR A 8 -7.06 -14.96 24.21
CA THR A 8 -8.52 -14.74 24.25
C THR A 8 -8.87 -13.41 24.92
N MET A 9 -8.20 -13.04 26.01
CA MET A 9 -8.41 -11.73 26.66
C MET A 9 -7.95 -10.55 25.78
N ALA A 10 -6.78 -10.63 25.13
CA ALA A 10 -6.33 -9.60 24.19
C ALA A 10 -7.24 -9.50 22.97
N ASN A 11 -7.79 -10.63 22.51
CA ASN A 11 -8.74 -10.66 21.40
C ASN A 11 -10.09 -10.01 21.72
N VAL A 12 -10.52 -10.05 22.98
CA VAL A 12 -11.84 -9.57 23.45
C VAL A 12 -11.78 -8.17 24.08
N ALA A 13 -10.66 -7.77 24.69
CA ALA A 13 -10.57 -6.57 25.53
C ALA A 13 -9.82 -5.38 24.91
N GLY A 14 -9.27 -5.49 23.69
CA GLY A 14 -8.49 -4.42 23.08
C GLY A 14 -7.16 -4.12 23.81
N THR A 15 -6.70 -5.02 24.68
CA THR A 15 -5.44 -4.88 25.41
C THR A 15 -4.24 -5.23 24.53
N ALA A 16 -3.06 -4.70 24.87
CA ALA A 16 -1.79 -5.04 24.22
C ALA A 16 -1.61 -6.56 24.05
N GLU A 17 -1.20 -6.98 22.85
CA GLU A 17 -0.81 -8.36 22.57
C GLU A 17 0.26 -8.84 23.57
N PRO A 18 0.26 -10.13 23.97
CA PRO A 18 1.40 -10.71 24.64
C PRO A 18 2.69 -10.44 23.85
N ILE A 19 3.79 -10.19 24.56
CA ILE A 19 5.10 -10.09 23.91
C ILE A 19 5.54 -11.49 23.48
N TYR A 20 5.45 -11.78 22.18
CA TYR A 20 5.87 -13.05 21.58
C TYR A 20 7.36 -13.05 21.20
N GLY A 21 7.88 -11.88 20.82
CA GLY A 21 9.26 -11.68 20.40
C GLY A 21 9.48 -11.83 18.87
N PRO A 22 10.68 -11.50 18.38
CA PRO A 22 10.98 -11.45 16.94
C PRO A 22 10.94 -12.81 16.24
N SER A 23 10.99 -13.93 16.98
CA SER A 23 10.81 -15.27 16.41
C SER A 23 9.36 -15.59 16.04
N ALA A 24 8.39 -14.80 16.52
CA ALA A 24 6.97 -14.97 16.21
C ALA A 24 6.52 -14.26 14.93
N ILE A 25 7.46 -13.70 14.18
CA ILE A 25 7.27 -13.27 12.80
C ILE A 25 8.30 -13.96 11.92
N ILE A 26 7.87 -14.43 10.76
CA ILE A 26 8.73 -14.90 9.68
C ILE A 26 8.57 -13.88 8.55
N PRO A 27 9.46 -12.89 8.44
CA PRO A 27 9.40 -11.90 7.39
C PRO A 27 9.54 -12.53 6.01
N VAL A 28 8.82 -12.00 5.03
CA VAL A 28 8.98 -12.40 3.61
C VAL A 28 10.44 -12.28 3.13
N GLY A 29 11.23 -11.40 3.75
CA GLY A 29 12.67 -11.27 3.49
C GLY A 29 13.47 -12.57 3.68
N LYS A 30 13.02 -13.50 4.53
CA LYS A 30 13.62 -14.84 4.64
C LYS A 30 13.45 -15.69 3.39
N GLN A 31 12.33 -15.52 2.69
CA GLN A 31 12.14 -16.15 1.38
C GLN A 31 13.04 -15.47 0.34
N ALA A 32 13.19 -14.15 0.43
CA ALA A 32 13.98 -13.32 -0.49
C ALA A 32 15.49 -13.66 -0.49
N GLU A 33 16.02 -14.29 0.57
CA GLU A 33 17.39 -14.82 0.61
C GLU A 33 17.67 -15.84 -0.51
N THR A 34 16.64 -16.56 -0.97
CA THR A 34 16.75 -17.57 -2.05
C THR A 34 15.91 -17.25 -3.28
N THR A 35 14.78 -16.58 -3.10
CA THR A 35 13.87 -16.17 -4.17
C THR A 35 13.58 -14.69 -4.00
N PRO A 36 14.40 -13.79 -4.56
CA PRO A 36 14.27 -12.35 -4.32
C PRO A 36 12.85 -11.84 -4.56
N TYR A 37 12.23 -12.27 -5.65
CA TYR A 37 10.85 -11.99 -6.00
C TYR A 37 10.29 -13.08 -6.91
N THR A 38 8.97 -13.04 -7.11
CA THR A 38 8.24 -13.84 -8.10
C THR A 38 7.42 -12.89 -8.97
N GLU A 39 7.45 -13.10 -10.28
CA GLU A 39 6.61 -12.35 -11.23
C GLU A 39 5.15 -12.78 -11.11
N LEU A 40 4.24 -11.81 -11.14
CA LEU A 40 2.81 -12.05 -10.95
C LEU A 40 2.18 -12.62 -12.22
N SER A 41 1.40 -13.68 -12.02
CA SER A 41 0.40 -14.18 -12.96
C SER A 41 -0.99 -13.66 -12.60
N ARG A 42 -1.99 -13.95 -13.45
CA ARG A 42 -3.40 -13.67 -13.16
C ARG A 42 -3.86 -14.35 -11.86
N GLU A 43 -3.37 -15.56 -11.58
CA GLU A 43 -3.70 -16.31 -10.36
C GLU A 43 -3.29 -15.58 -9.08
N ASP A 44 -2.23 -14.79 -9.13
CA ASP A 44 -1.74 -14.01 -8.00
C ASP A 44 -2.62 -12.80 -7.66
N MET A 45 -3.58 -12.47 -8.54
CA MET A 45 -4.54 -11.38 -8.42
C MET A 45 -5.88 -11.80 -7.82
N LYS A 46 -6.00 -13.07 -7.41
CA LYS A 46 -7.22 -13.58 -6.79
C LYS A 46 -7.48 -12.93 -5.44
N TRP A 47 -8.70 -12.46 -5.26
CA TRP A 47 -9.24 -12.11 -3.96
C TRP A 47 -9.29 -13.35 -3.07
N VAL A 48 -8.72 -13.22 -1.88
CA VAL A 48 -8.76 -14.29 -0.89
C VAL A 48 -10.12 -14.28 -0.19
N ALA A 49 -10.64 -13.10 0.14
CA ALA A 49 -11.90 -12.87 0.84
C ALA A 49 -12.03 -13.78 2.07
N MET A 50 -11.09 -13.61 3.02
CA MET A 50 -10.98 -14.48 4.18
C MET A 50 -12.27 -14.47 5.02
N ASP A 51 -12.61 -15.64 5.57
CA ASP A 51 -13.67 -15.82 6.56
C ASP A 51 -13.23 -15.43 7.98
N SER A 52 -11.94 -15.18 8.19
CA SER A 52 -11.33 -14.73 9.45
C SER A 52 -11.03 -13.23 9.44
N THR A 53 -10.49 -12.69 10.54
CA THR A 53 -10.18 -11.24 10.62
C THR A 53 -9.18 -10.85 9.54
N SER A 54 -9.56 -9.95 8.65
CA SER A 54 -8.67 -9.47 7.60
C SER A 54 -9.03 -8.09 7.07
N VAL A 55 -8.06 -7.47 6.42
CA VAL A 55 -8.23 -6.32 5.52
C VAL A 55 -7.56 -6.68 4.20
N GLU A 56 -8.35 -6.83 3.15
CA GLU A 56 -7.87 -7.06 1.79
C GLU A 56 -8.15 -5.82 0.94
N THR A 57 -7.15 -5.33 0.22
CA THR A 57 -7.29 -4.13 -0.59
C THR A 57 -6.77 -4.32 -1.99
N GLN A 58 -7.45 -3.67 -2.94
CA GLN A 58 -6.91 -3.33 -4.24
C GLN A 58 -6.85 -1.81 -4.32
N THR A 59 -5.64 -1.26 -4.46
CA THR A 59 -5.38 0.18 -4.43
C THR A 59 -4.67 0.59 -5.70
N PHE A 60 -5.23 1.57 -6.40
CA PHE A 60 -4.67 2.16 -7.61
C PHE A 60 -4.28 3.60 -7.32
N TYR A 61 -3.02 3.96 -7.53
CA TYR A 61 -2.52 5.33 -7.45
C TYR A 61 -2.24 5.85 -8.85
N PHE A 62 -2.75 7.04 -9.17
CA PHE A 62 -2.67 7.65 -10.49
C PHE A 62 -1.84 8.94 -10.45
N MET A 63 -0.89 9.07 -11.38
CA MET A 63 -0.08 10.26 -11.61
C MET A 63 -0.40 10.78 -13.00
N ALA A 64 -1.39 11.67 -13.09
CA ALA A 64 -1.85 12.22 -14.37
C ALA A 64 -0.80 13.18 -14.96
N ASP A 65 -0.72 13.23 -16.29
CA ASP A 65 0.12 14.17 -17.04
C ASP A 65 -0.24 15.64 -16.72
N SER A 66 -1.48 15.88 -16.29
CA SER A 66 -1.99 17.18 -15.84
C SER A 66 -1.50 17.61 -14.45
N GLY A 67 -0.72 16.78 -13.76
CA GLY A 67 -0.24 17.01 -12.41
C GLY A 67 -1.24 16.65 -11.30
N HIS A 68 -2.42 16.14 -11.64
CA HIS A 68 -3.34 15.57 -10.66
C HIS A 68 -2.79 14.25 -10.14
N ILE A 69 -2.98 14.01 -8.83
CA ILE A 69 -2.73 12.72 -8.22
C ILE A 69 -4.06 12.19 -7.72
N ALA A 70 -4.35 10.91 -7.94
CA ALA A 70 -5.56 10.30 -7.41
C ALA A 70 -5.31 8.90 -6.85
N MET A 71 -6.28 8.43 -6.07
CA MET A 71 -6.35 7.07 -5.58
C MET A 71 -7.77 6.53 -5.81
N ALA A 72 -7.88 5.31 -6.33
CA ALA A 72 -9.11 4.52 -6.28
C ALA A 72 -8.82 3.23 -5.52
N GLN A 73 -9.67 2.86 -4.57
CA GLN A 73 -9.40 1.74 -3.68
C GLN A 73 -10.66 0.96 -3.33
N ILE A 74 -10.57 -0.36 -3.37
CA ILE A 74 -11.49 -1.23 -2.65
C ILE A 74 -10.82 -1.66 -1.35
N ILE A 75 -11.55 -1.54 -0.24
CA ILE A 75 -11.20 -2.15 1.04
C ILE A 75 -12.27 -3.19 1.35
N HIS A 76 -11.90 -4.48 1.36
CA HIS A 76 -12.75 -5.60 1.75
C HIS A 76 -12.27 -6.15 3.10
N SER A 77 -13.00 -5.84 4.17
CA SER A 77 -12.61 -6.20 5.53
C SER A 77 -13.56 -7.23 6.12
N ASN A 78 -12.99 -8.21 6.83
CA ASN A 78 -13.74 -9.10 7.69
C ASN A 78 -13.38 -8.79 9.15
N VAL A 79 -14.39 -8.42 9.93
CA VAL A 79 -14.26 -8.00 11.33
C VAL A 79 -14.57 -9.19 12.23
N ILE A 80 -13.51 -9.82 12.76
CA ILE A 80 -13.58 -10.94 13.72
C ILE A 80 -14.31 -12.18 13.18
N GLY A 81 -14.38 -12.36 11.86
CA GLY A 81 -15.08 -13.51 11.26
C GLY A 81 -16.60 -13.45 11.33
N VAL A 82 -17.17 -12.30 11.74
CA VAL A 82 -18.61 -12.16 11.97
C VAL A 82 -19.26 -11.22 10.97
N ARG A 83 -18.54 -10.18 10.53
CA ARG A 83 -19.10 -9.16 9.65
C ARG A 83 -18.09 -8.72 8.61
N THR A 84 -18.49 -8.83 7.36
CA THR A 84 -17.77 -8.25 6.23
C THR A 84 -18.26 -6.82 5.97
N THR A 85 -17.33 -5.91 5.72
CA THR A 85 -17.60 -4.56 5.24
C THR A 85 -16.70 -4.26 4.07
N THR A 86 -17.30 -3.71 3.01
CA THR A 86 -16.53 -3.32 1.82
C THR A 86 -16.77 -1.85 1.50
N GLN A 87 -15.71 -1.11 1.20
CA GLN A 87 -15.78 0.30 0.83
C GLN A 87 -15.09 0.53 -0.52
N PHE A 88 -15.63 1.46 -1.32
CA PHE A 88 -14.90 2.07 -2.42
C PHE A 88 -14.48 3.48 -1.99
N ASN A 89 -13.19 3.78 -2.10
CA ASN A 89 -12.63 5.09 -1.79
C ASN A 89 -12.08 5.72 -3.06
N CYS A 90 -12.38 7.01 -3.27
CA CYS A 90 -11.76 7.81 -4.30
C CYS A 90 -11.20 9.12 -3.69
N LYS A 91 -9.92 9.39 -3.99
CA LYS A 91 -9.21 10.59 -3.56
C LYS A 91 -8.62 11.33 -4.76
N ILE A 92 -8.70 12.66 -4.77
CA ILE A 92 -8.00 13.50 -5.76
C ILE A 92 -7.24 14.62 -5.04
N SER A 93 -5.94 14.70 -5.29
CA SER A 93 -5.10 15.84 -4.94
C SER A 93 -4.83 16.68 -6.19
N TYR A 94 -5.37 17.89 -6.19
CA TYR A 94 -5.25 18.84 -7.29
C TYR A 94 -3.81 19.34 -7.45
N PRO A 95 -3.39 19.78 -8.65
CA PRO A 95 -2.03 20.27 -8.92
C PRO A 95 -1.61 21.44 -8.05
N LYS A 96 -0.30 21.68 -7.93
CA LYS A 96 0.26 22.84 -7.21
C LYS A 96 -0.29 24.14 -7.78
N GLY A 97 -0.69 25.07 -6.91
CA GLY A 97 -1.31 26.33 -7.29
C GLY A 97 -2.83 26.29 -7.43
N SER A 98 -3.45 25.10 -7.38
CA SER A 98 -4.89 24.98 -7.19
C SER A 98 -5.26 25.42 -5.77
N SER A 99 -6.32 26.22 -5.64
CA SER A 99 -6.92 26.56 -4.34
C SER A 99 -7.92 25.52 -3.84
N LYS A 100 -8.17 24.46 -4.62
CA LYS A 100 -9.14 23.41 -4.26
C LYS A 100 -8.58 22.50 -3.19
N PRO A 101 -9.35 22.20 -2.12
CA PRO A 101 -8.97 21.15 -1.17
C PRO A 101 -8.95 19.79 -1.88
N ASN A 102 -8.26 18.81 -1.30
CA ASN A 102 -8.34 17.42 -1.78
C ASN A 102 -9.80 16.96 -1.80
N LEU A 103 -10.18 16.24 -2.85
CA LEU A 103 -11.43 15.50 -2.88
C LEU A 103 -11.22 14.17 -2.16
N TRP A 104 -12.15 13.81 -1.27
CA TRP A 104 -12.21 12.50 -0.62
C TRP A 104 -13.65 11.99 -0.64
N SER A 105 -13.81 10.72 -1.01
CA SER A 105 -15.07 9.97 -0.97
C SER A 105 -14.77 8.56 -0.45
N SER A 106 -15.63 8.05 0.42
CA SER A 106 -15.54 6.71 0.99
C SER A 106 -16.96 6.19 1.16
N ASP A 107 -17.33 5.23 0.31
CA ASP A 107 -18.71 4.78 0.18
C ASP A 107 -18.81 3.29 0.51
N GLN A 108 -19.73 2.95 1.40
CA GLN A 108 -20.02 1.58 1.78
C GLN A 108 -20.71 0.85 0.62
N LEU A 109 -20.17 -0.30 0.23
CA LEU A 109 -20.71 -1.12 -0.86
C LEU A 109 -21.69 -2.17 -0.35
N SER A 110 -22.59 -2.59 -1.23
CA SER A 110 -23.62 -3.62 -1.04
C SER A 110 -23.60 -4.63 -2.20
N ASN A 111 -24.13 -5.84 -1.98
CA ASN A 111 -24.17 -6.92 -2.99
C ASN A 111 -22.80 -7.25 -3.59
N VAL A 112 -21.81 -7.42 -2.71
CA VAL A 112 -20.43 -7.72 -3.12
C VAL A 112 -20.32 -9.12 -3.69
N GLU A 113 -19.76 -9.22 -4.89
CA GLU A 113 -19.50 -10.45 -5.61
C GLU A 113 -18.08 -10.44 -6.20
N PHE A 114 -17.57 -11.63 -6.49
CA PHE A 114 -16.31 -11.83 -7.19
C PHE A 114 -16.58 -12.68 -8.43
N SER A 115 -15.77 -12.55 -9.48
CA SER A 115 -15.82 -13.50 -10.60
C SER A 115 -15.56 -14.93 -10.12
N ASP A 116 -15.93 -15.93 -10.93
CA ASP A 116 -15.72 -17.35 -10.60
C ASP A 116 -14.24 -17.66 -10.29
N ASP A 117 -13.32 -17.03 -11.02
CA ASP A 117 -11.88 -17.15 -10.79
C ASP A 117 -11.36 -16.24 -9.65
N LYS A 118 -12.23 -15.43 -9.05
CA LYS A 118 -11.96 -14.45 -7.99
C LYS A 118 -10.99 -13.34 -8.34
N THR A 119 -10.76 -13.03 -9.61
CA THR A 119 -9.83 -11.95 -10.02
C THR A 119 -10.52 -10.62 -10.31
N CYS A 120 -11.84 -10.63 -10.53
CA CYS A 120 -12.65 -9.43 -10.67
C CYS A 120 -13.49 -9.20 -9.41
N PHE A 121 -13.84 -7.95 -9.18
CA PHE A 121 -14.65 -7.49 -8.04
C PHE A 121 -15.88 -6.74 -8.56
N TYR A 122 -17.05 -7.06 -7.99
CA TYR A 122 -18.32 -6.42 -8.33
C TYR A 122 -19.08 -6.04 -7.05
N ALA A 123 -19.80 -4.93 -7.10
CA ALA A 123 -20.82 -4.57 -6.13
C ALA A 123 -21.82 -3.63 -6.81
N ASP A 124 -22.86 -3.20 -6.09
CA ASP A 124 -23.76 -2.16 -6.61
C ASP A 124 -22.95 -0.91 -7.02
N ASP A 125 -23.17 -0.43 -8.24
CA ASP A 125 -22.55 0.75 -8.83
C ASP A 125 -21.01 0.74 -8.92
N VAL A 126 -20.35 -0.42 -8.76
CA VAL A 126 -18.89 -0.54 -8.92
C VAL A 126 -18.48 -1.87 -9.56
N ALA A 127 -17.53 -1.80 -10.49
CA ALA A 127 -16.89 -2.96 -11.11
C ALA A 127 -15.38 -2.73 -11.27
N ILE A 128 -14.59 -3.71 -10.86
CA ILE A 128 -13.15 -3.79 -11.13
C ILE A 128 -12.87 -5.09 -11.86
N ASP A 129 -12.65 -4.99 -13.17
CA ASP A 129 -12.47 -6.12 -14.08
C ASP A 129 -11.01 -6.30 -14.44
N LEU A 130 -10.45 -7.48 -14.19
CA LEU A 130 -9.16 -7.89 -14.75
C LEU A 130 -9.39 -8.62 -16.08
N SER A 131 -8.87 -8.05 -17.17
CA SER A 131 -8.84 -8.67 -18.52
C SER A 131 -8.31 -10.10 -18.51
N GLU A 132 -8.84 -10.98 -19.37
CA GLU A 132 -8.53 -12.42 -19.39
C GLU A 132 -7.03 -12.75 -19.42
N ASP A 133 -6.23 -11.94 -20.12
CA ASP A 133 -4.78 -12.10 -20.22
C ASP A 133 -4.00 -11.61 -18.97
N GLY A 134 -4.70 -11.01 -18.01
CA GLY A 134 -4.17 -10.51 -16.75
C GLY A 134 -3.31 -9.26 -16.90
N THR A 135 -3.50 -8.46 -17.94
CA THR A 135 -2.63 -7.29 -18.23
C THR A 135 -3.28 -5.93 -18.00
N GLU A 136 -4.60 -5.88 -17.93
CA GLU A 136 -5.38 -4.65 -17.84
C GLU A 136 -6.52 -4.75 -16.83
N TYR A 137 -6.66 -3.72 -15.99
CA TYR A 137 -7.83 -3.50 -15.15
C TYR A 137 -8.74 -2.42 -15.76
N THR A 138 -10.05 -2.62 -15.72
CA THR A 138 -11.04 -1.55 -15.88
C THR A 138 -11.73 -1.28 -14.56
N ILE A 139 -11.80 -0.01 -14.16
CA ILE A 139 -12.40 0.45 -12.91
C ILE A 139 -13.56 1.38 -13.27
N LYS A 140 -14.77 0.97 -12.91
CA LYS A 140 -15.98 1.77 -13.05
C LYS A 140 -16.62 1.93 -11.68
N SER A 141 -16.89 3.16 -11.28
CA SER A 141 -17.64 3.44 -10.06
C SER A 141 -18.56 4.63 -10.24
N MET A 142 -19.83 4.45 -9.89
CA MET A 142 -20.84 5.50 -9.76
C MET A 142 -21.34 5.62 -8.31
N THR A 143 -20.63 5.02 -7.36
CA THR A 143 -21.02 4.99 -5.94
C THR A 143 -21.13 6.39 -5.32
N ASN A 144 -20.47 7.38 -5.91
CA ASN A 144 -20.49 8.76 -5.47
C ASN A 144 -20.54 9.75 -6.65
N GLU A 145 -21.58 10.57 -6.72
CA GLU A 145 -21.75 11.59 -7.76
C GLU A 145 -20.66 12.67 -7.73
N ALA A 146 -19.96 12.85 -6.59
CA ALA A 146 -18.83 13.77 -6.49
C ALA A 146 -17.57 13.23 -7.18
N SER A 147 -17.50 11.92 -7.46
CA SER A 147 -16.32 11.25 -8.03
C SER A 147 -16.71 9.98 -8.79
N ILE A 148 -17.25 10.16 -9.98
CA ILE A 148 -17.58 9.04 -10.89
C ILE A 148 -16.29 8.58 -11.57
N VAL A 149 -15.88 7.33 -11.34
CA VAL A 149 -14.61 6.77 -11.84
C VAL A 149 -14.88 5.94 -13.10
N ASN A 150 -14.12 6.20 -14.16
CA ASN A 150 -14.08 5.35 -15.34
C ASN A 150 -12.66 5.33 -15.88
N LEU A 151 -11.88 4.34 -15.47
CA LEU A 151 -10.44 4.26 -15.72
C LEU A 151 -10.07 2.88 -16.25
N THR A 152 -9.08 2.85 -17.13
CA THR A 152 -8.42 1.64 -17.60
C THR A 152 -6.94 1.72 -17.24
N VAL A 153 -6.41 0.68 -16.61
CA VAL A 153 -5.03 0.60 -16.11
C VAL A 153 -4.34 -0.59 -16.75
N THR A 154 -3.41 -0.33 -17.66
CA THR A 154 -2.68 -1.36 -18.41
C THR A 154 -1.26 -1.48 -17.88
N ARG A 155 -0.82 -2.68 -17.47
CA ARG A 155 0.56 -2.89 -17.05
C ARG A 155 1.52 -2.73 -18.22
N VAL A 156 2.65 -2.05 -17.99
CA VAL A 156 3.72 -1.91 -18.99
C VAL A 156 5.04 -2.52 -18.54
N ALA A 157 5.11 -3.00 -17.29
CA ALA A 157 6.20 -3.79 -16.75
C ALA A 157 5.62 -5.04 -16.05
N PRO A 158 6.42 -6.12 -15.88
CA PRO A 158 5.98 -7.26 -15.09
C PRO A 158 5.64 -6.84 -13.66
N GLY A 159 4.52 -7.37 -13.14
CA GLY A 159 4.17 -7.24 -11.74
C GLY A 159 4.98 -8.22 -10.89
N PHE A 160 5.14 -7.94 -9.60
CA PHE A 160 5.85 -8.85 -8.69
C PHE A 160 5.29 -8.84 -7.26
N HIS A 161 5.59 -9.91 -6.52
CA HIS A 161 5.68 -9.87 -5.07
C HIS A 161 7.07 -10.35 -4.63
N VAL A 162 7.51 -9.91 -3.45
CA VAL A 162 8.80 -10.33 -2.89
C VAL A 162 8.71 -11.77 -2.36
N GLY A 163 9.79 -12.54 -2.42
CA GLY A 163 9.75 -13.93 -1.97
C GLY A 163 8.98 -14.86 -2.91
N LYS A 164 8.67 -16.06 -2.42
CA LYS A 164 7.96 -17.13 -3.14
C LYS A 164 6.45 -16.93 -3.17
N ASP A 165 5.88 -16.30 -2.15
CA ASP A 165 4.41 -16.13 -2.02
C ASP A 165 3.97 -14.72 -1.62
N GLY A 166 4.92 -13.79 -1.43
CA GLY A 166 4.63 -12.42 -1.05
C GLY A 166 4.32 -12.24 0.44
N LYS A 167 4.37 -13.29 1.27
CA LYS A 167 3.84 -13.28 2.63
C LYS A 167 4.90 -13.21 3.71
N SER A 168 4.67 -12.33 4.67
CA SER A 168 5.20 -12.46 6.03
C SER A 168 4.20 -13.21 6.88
N TYR A 169 4.66 -14.13 7.72
CA TYR A 169 3.82 -14.98 8.56
C TYR A 169 3.97 -14.62 10.03
N TYR A 170 2.87 -14.64 10.78
CA TYR A 170 2.82 -14.34 12.21
C TYR A 170 2.42 -15.59 12.98
N GLY A 171 3.19 -15.95 14.00
CA GLY A 171 2.94 -17.11 14.82
C GLY A 171 4.18 -17.65 15.51
N THR A 172 4.00 -18.25 16.69
CA THR A 172 5.08 -18.98 17.38
C THR A 172 5.35 -20.37 16.78
N ASP A 173 4.41 -20.89 15.99
CA ASP A 173 4.60 -22.11 15.20
C ASP A 173 4.63 -21.77 13.71
N PRO A 174 5.81 -21.84 13.05
CA PRO A 174 5.95 -21.62 11.62
C PRO A 174 5.04 -22.48 10.73
N LYS A 175 4.60 -23.64 11.23
CA LYS A 175 3.73 -24.56 10.48
C LYS A 175 2.24 -24.23 10.63
N ALA A 176 1.89 -23.38 11.58
CA ALA A 176 0.52 -22.97 11.87
C ALA A 176 0.47 -21.47 12.20
N PRO A 177 0.82 -20.58 11.24
CA PRO A 177 0.73 -19.15 11.45
C PRO A 177 -0.73 -18.75 11.70
N TRP A 178 -0.93 -17.80 12.61
CA TRP A 178 -2.26 -17.25 12.91
C TRP A 178 -2.60 -16.00 12.12
N GLY A 179 -1.66 -15.47 11.36
CA GLY A 179 -1.84 -14.29 10.53
C GLY A 179 -0.75 -14.18 9.47
N SER A 180 -1.03 -13.35 8.47
CA SER A 180 -0.08 -13.06 7.40
C SER A 180 -0.24 -11.64 6.87
N MET A 181 0.81 -11.08 6.27
CA MET A 181 0.71 -9.88 5.45
C MET A 181 1.31 -10.11 4.08
N ARG A 182 0.61 -9.70 3.02
CA ARG A 182 1.02 -9.82 1.62
C ARG A 182 0.91 -8.49 0.89
N HIS A 183 1.87 -8.22 0.00
CA HIS A 183 1.81 -7.14 -0.97
C HIS A 183 2.23 -7.64 -2.35
N ALA A 184 1.41 -7.39 -3.35
CA ALA A 184 1.68 -7.65 -4.76
C ALA A 184 1.53 -6.34 -5.55
N PHE A 185 2.46 -6.07 -6.46
CA PHE A 185 2.58 -4.78 -7.14
C PHE A 185 2.50 -4.94 -8.66
N TRP A 186 1.75 -4.05 -9.31
CA TRP A 186 2.04 -3.64 -10.69
C TRP A 186 2.76 -2.29 -10.62
N PRO A 187 4.11 -2.31 -10.54
CA PRO A 187 4.92 -1.15 -10.17
C PRO A 187 4.86 0.00 -11.19
N ARG A 188 4.56 -0.32 -12.45
CA ARG A 188 4.49 0.63 -13.55
C ARG A 188 3.39 0.24 -14.52
N THR A 189 2.38 1.09 -14.61
CA THR A 189 1.23 0.96 -15.49
C THR A 189 0.98 2.28 -16.22
N ILE A 190 0.18 2.24 -17.28
CA ILE A 190 -0.37 3.43 -17.93
C ILE A 190 -1.88 3.46 -17.67
N THR A 191 -2.41 4.67 -17.50
CA THR A 191 -3.84 4.88 -17.29
C THR A 191 -4.46 5.64 -18.45
N LYS A 192 -5.72 5.34 -18.75
CA LYS A 192 -6.61 6.10 -19.63
C LYS A 192 -7.97 6.26 -18.97
N GLY A 193 -8.71 7.29 -19.35
CA GLY A 193 -10.04 7.56 -18.82
C GLY A 193 -10.02 8.72 -17.83
N SER A 194 -11.08 8.83 -17.04
CA SER A 194 -11.31 10.03 -16.24
C SER A 194 -11.98 9.74 -14.91
N ILE A 195 -11.82 10.69 -13.98
CA ILE A 195 -12.69 10.82 -12.81
C ILE A 195 -13.53 12.08 -13.01
N THR A 196 -14.84 11.94 -13.02
CA THR A 196 -15.77 13.06 -13.17
C THR A 196 -16.17 13.60 -11.81
N THR A 197 -15.93 14.88 -11.62
CA THR A 197 -16.29 15.64 -10.41
C THR A 197 -17.41 16.62 -10.72
N LYS A 198 -17.92 17.31 -9.69
CA LYS A 198 -18.90 18.40 -9.87
C LYS A 198 -18.42 19.52 -10.79
N ASP A 199 -17.11 19.73 -10.88
CA ASP A 199 -16.50 20.77 -11.72
C ASP A 199 -16.19 20.28 -13.14
N GLY A 200 -16.48 19.01 -13.45
CA GLY A 200 -16.23 18.38 -14.74
C GLY A 200 -15.31 17.18 -14.66
N SER A 201 -15.04 16.62 -15.84
CA SER A 201 -14.21 15.45 -16.04
C SER A 201 -12.72 15.80 -15.97
N ILE A 202 -11.95 15.04 -15.18
CA ILE A 202 -10.50 15.15 -15.07
C ILE A 202 -9.90 13.93 -15.78
N ASP A 203 -9.11 14.18 -16.83
CA ASP A 203 -8.36 13.13 -17.54
C ASP A 203 -7.19 12.64 -16.68
N PHE A 204 -7.13 11.32 -16.50
CA PHE A 204 -6.08 10.62 -15.76
C PHE A 204 -5.14 9.83 -16.67
N LYS A 205 -5.01 10.25 -17.94
CA LYS A 205 -3.88 9.85 -18.76
C LYS A 205 -2.56 10.11 -18.01
N GLY A 206 -1.75 9.07 -17.85
CA GLY A 206 -0.47 9.15 -17.15
C GLY A 206 0.03 7.80 -16.66
N LYS A 207 0.93 7.82 -15.68
CA LYS A 207 1.47 6.62 -15.02
C LYS A 207 0.62 6.26 -13.81
N ALA A 208 0.62 4.98 -13.47
CA ALA A 208 -0.04 4.51 -12.26
C ALA A 208 0.68 3.31 -11.62
N LEU A 209 0.33 3.06 -10.37
CA LEU A 209 0.74 1.92 -9.56
C LEU A 209 -0.52 1.19 -9.10
N PHE A 210 -0.51 -0.13 -9.20
CA PHE A 210 -1.52 -0.97 -8.55
C PHE A 210 -0.89 -1.84 -7.46
N ILE A 211 -1.59 -1.96 -6.32
CA ILE A 211 -1.21 -2.78 -5.18
C ILE A 211 -2.39 -3.64 -4.77
N HIS A 212 -2.18 -4.96 -4.68
CA HIS A 212 -3.10 -5.89 -4.03
C HIS A 212 -2.47 -6.34 -2.71
N ALA A 213 -3.07 -5.91 -1.60
CA ALA A 213 -2.58 -6.19 -0.26
C ALA A 213 -3.58 -7.05 0.52
N LEU A 214 -3.05 -7.93 1.37
CA LEU A 214 -3.86 -8.70 2.32
C LEU A 214 -3.19 -8.68 3.68
N GLN A 215 -3.90 -8.14 4.67
CA GLN A 215 -3.58 -8.23 6.08
C GLN A 215 -4.53 -9.26 6.71
N GLY A 216 -4.07 -10.50 6.88
CA GLY A 216 -4.84 -11.61 7.45
C GLY A 216 -4.84 -11.63 8.99
N MET A 217 -4.95 -10.46 9.62
CA MET A 217 -5.07 -10.27 11.07
C MET A 217 -5.50 -8.83 11.39
N LYS A 218 -5.70 -8.49 12.67
CA LYS A 218 -6.02 -7.11 13.08
C LYS A 218 -4.89 -6.15 12.65
N PRO A 219 -5.18 -5.03 11.95
CA PRO A 219 -4.14 -4.13 11.42
C PRO A 219 -3.14 -3.61 12.46
N HIS A 220 -3.65 -3.17 13.62
CA HIS A 220 -2.82 -2.66 14.73
C HIS A 220 -1.97 -3.74 15.42
N HIS A 221 -2.24 -5.03 15.19
CA HIS A 221 -1.38 -6.12 15.62
C HIS A 221 -0.35 -6.50 14.55
N ALA A 222 -0.58 -6.14 13.29
CA ALA A 222 0.29 -6.51 12.18
C ALA A 222 1.47 -5.53 12.03
N ALA A 223 1.20 -4.23 12.19
CA ALA A 223 2.18 -3.16 12.03
C ALA A 223 1.88 -1.97 12.95
N ALA A 224 2.95 -1.36 13.45
CA ALA A 224 2.95 -0.15 14.28
C ALA A 224 3.19 1.12 13.45
N LYS A 225 3.97 1.01 12.37
CA LYS A 225 4.24 2.11 11.44
C LYS A 225 4.56 1.60 10.04
N TRP A 226 4.34 2.45 9.04
CA TRP A 226 4.62 2.16 7.63
C TRP A 226 5.33 3.32 6.94
N ASN A 227 6.15 2.98 5.97
CA ASN A 227 6.68 3.87 4.95
C ASN A 227 6.28 3.32 3.58
N PHE A 228 5.74 4.18 2.74
CA PHE A 228 5.40 3.84 1.36
C PHE A 228 5.97 4.88 0.41
N VAL A 229 6.59 4.43 -0.68
CA VAL A 229 7.05 5.30 -1.76
C VAL A 229 6.61 4.75 -3.10
N ASN A 230 6.10 5.66 -3.93
CA ASN A 230 5.77 5.46 -5.32
C ASN A 230 6.42 6.58 -6.14
N TYR A 231 7.57 6.27 -6.74
CA TYR A 231 8.23 7.14 -7.70
C TYR A 231 7.88 6.71 -9.13
N GLN A 232 7.45 7.66 -9.96
CA GLN A 232 7.13 7.47 -11.37
C GLN A 232 7.91 8.47 -12.21
N GLY A 233 8.94 8.00 -12.90
CA GLY A 233 9.71 8.78 -13.87
C GLY A 233 9.47 8.37 -15.33
N PRO A 234 10.08 9.08 -16.29
CA PRO A 234 9.97 8.81 -17.71
C PRO A 234 10.33 7.37 -18.12
N GLN A 235 11.38 6.78 -17.54
CA GLN A 235 11.80 5.42 -17.87
C GLN A 235 11.58 4.46 -16.70
N PHE A 236 11.83 4.90 -15.47
CA PHE A 236 11.83 4.04 -14.30
C PHE A 236 10.65 4.31 -13.36
N SER A 237 10.21 3.26 -12.68
CA SER A 237 9.40 3.39 -11.46
C SER A 237 10.13 2.70 -10.32
N ALA A 238 10.13 3.32 -9.15
CA ALA A 238 10.74 2.77 -7.94
C ALA A 238 9.69 2.77 -6.83
N ILE A 239 9.39 1.58 -6.31
CA ILE A 239 8.34 1.39 -5.30
C ILE A 239 8.88 0.65 -4.09
N MET A 240 8.37 1.00 -2.91
CA MET A 240 8.70 0.31 -1.67
C MET A 240 7.53 0.43 -0.69
N MET A 241 7.28 -0.64 0.03
CA MET A 241 6.46 -0.66 1.23
C MET A 241 7.28 -1.29 2.35
N GLU A 242 7.52 -0.52 3.41
CA GLU A 242 8.25 -0.95 4.60
C GLU A 242 7.33 -0.78 5.81
N TYR A 243 7.27 -1.78 6.67
CA TYR A 243 6.54 -1.67 7.92
C TYR A 243 7.39 -2.17 9.08
N THR A 244 7.10 -1.62 10.26
CA THR A 244 7.63 -2.13 11.52
C THR A 244 6.49 -2.79 12.28
N THR A 245 6.69 -4.03 12.72
CA THR A 245 5.71 -4.71 13.57
C THR A 245 5.58 -4.00 14.93
N PRO A 246 4.48 -4.21 15.67
CA PRO A 246 4.42 -3.80 17.07
C PRO A 246 5.51 -4.46 17.94
N PRO A 247 5.79 -3.92 19.15
CA PRO A 247 6.74 -4.50 20.10
C PRO A 247 6.48 -5.97 20.43
N ALA A 248 5.22 -6.43 20.31
CA ALA A 248 4.83 -7.83 20.49
C ALA A 248 5.63 -8.81 19.58
N TYR A 249 6.09 -8.34 18.42
CA TYR A 249 6.89 -9.11 17.45
C TYR A 249 8.33 -8.57 17.34
N GLY A 250 8.82 -7.93 18.39
CA GLY A 250 10.20 -7.44 18.47
C GLY A 250 10.51 -6.24 17.59
N SER A 251 9.50 -5.44 17.22
CA SER A 251 9.68 -4.26 16.36
C SER A 251 10.44 -4.58 15.07
N THR A 252 10.12 -5.74 14.49
CA THR A 252 10.76 -6.27 13.29
C THR A 252 10.40 -5.40 12.09
N VAL A 253 11.41 -4.93 11.36
CA VAL A 253 11.24 -4.22 10.10
C VAL A 253 11.12 -5.23 8.97
N VAL A 254 10.11 -5.04 8.13
CA VAL A 254 9.91 -5.80 6.91
C VAL A 254 9.78 -4.83 5.75
N SER A 255 10.57 -5.05 4.71
CA SER A 255 10.58 -4.23 3.51
C SER A 255 10.29 -5.08 2.28
N VAL A 256 9.49 -4.55 1.38
CA VAL A 256 9.25 -5.11 0.04
C VAL A 256 9.31 -3.97 -0.97
N GLY A 257 10.00 -4.17 -2.09
CA GLY A 257 10.12 -3.11 -3.08
C GLY A 257 10.95 -3.50 -4.28
N GLY A 258 10.99 -2.62 -5.27
CA GLY A 258 11.74 -2.84 -6.50
C GLY A 258 11.77 -1.63 -7.41
N ILE A 259 12.62 -1.74 -8.42
CA ILE A 259 12.79 -0.78 -9.51
C ILE A 259 12.48 -1.50 -10.81
N VAL A 260 11.66 -0.88 -11.65
CA VAL A 260 11.25 -1.42 -12.94
C VAL A 260 11.39 -0.36 -14.03
N LYS A 261 11.40 -0.82 -15.28
CA LYS A 261 11.12 -0.02 -16.47
C LYS A 261 10.17 -0.80 -17.36
N ASP A 262 9.75 -0.21 -18.47
CA ASP A 262 8.86 -0.87 -19.43
C ASP A 262 9.44 -2.24 -19.86
N GLY A 263 8.64 -3.30 -19.72
CA GLY A 263 8.99 -4.68 -20.04
C GLY A 263 9.91 -5.41 -19.06
N GLU A 264 10.45 -4.74 -18.02
CA GLU A 264 11.54 -5.32 -17.22
C GLU A 264 11.50 -4.94 -15.74
N ILE A 265 11.66 -5.94 -14.86
CA ILE A 265 12.03 -5.73 -13.45
C ILE A 265 13.56 -5.61 -13.37
N ILE A 266 14.07 -4.42 -13.02
CA ILE A 266 15.51 -4.18 -12.84
C ILE A 266 16.00 -4.85 -11.56
N CYS A 267 15.28 -4.68 -10.46
CA CYS A 267 15.48 -5.45 -9.25
C CYS A 267 14.20 -5.42 -8.40
N ALA A 268 13.97 -6.47 -7.62
CA ALA A 268 12.97 -6.48 -6.56
C ALA A 268 13.44 -7.38 -5.41
N GLY A 269 12.98 -7.10 -4.19
CA GLY A 269 13.36 -7.87 -3.02
C GLY A 269 13.05 -7.17 -1.70
N ALA A 270 13.67 -7.68 -0.64
CA ALA A 270 13.48 -7.21 0.73
C ALA A 270 14.66 -6.39 1.29
N GLY A 271 15.67 -6.09 0.47
CA GLY A 271 16.90 -5.39 0.89
C GLY A 271 16.80 -3.86 0.90
N ASN A 272 15.60 -3.30 0.76
CA ASN A 272 15.39 -1.87 0.64
C ASN A 272 15.13 -1.23 2.01
N THR A 273 15.47 0.05 2.18
CA THR A 273 15.28 0.77 3.44
C THR A 273 14.64 2.13 3.24
N ALA A 274 13.75 2.50 4.16
CA ALA A 274 13.22 3.85 4.30
C ALA A 274 13.73 4.54 5.57
N LYS A 275 14.07 5.82 5.48
CA LYS A 275 14.44 6.66 6.63
C LYS A 275 13.79 8.02 6.54
N HIS A 276 13.28 8.52 7.67
CA HIS A 276 12.97 9.93 7.85
C HIS A 276 14.26 10.62 8.27
N THR A 277 14.88 11.38 7.37
CA THR A 277 16.18 12.04 7.61
C THR A 277 16.03 13.33 8.40
N ARG A 278 14.83 13.91 8.39
CA ARG A 278 14.42 15.03 9.25
C ARG A 278 12.94 14.87 9.60
N ILE A 279 12.60 15.21 10.83
CA ILE A 279 11.24 15.15 11.37
C ILE A 279 10.88 16.45 12.07
N LYS A 280 9.59 16.74 12.14
CA LYS A 280 8.98 17.72 13.03
C LYS A 280 7.90 17.01 13.85
N ASN A 281 7.72 17.40 15.11
CA ASN A 281 6.63 16.84 15.90
C ASN A 281 5.32 17.49 15.46
N ASP A 282 4.33 16.67 15.15
CA ASP A 282 2.96 17.13 14.95
C ASP A 282 2.32 17.34 16.32
N GLU A 283 2.17 18.59 16.76
CA GLU A 283 1.65 18.92 18.10
C GLU A 283 0.20 18.44 18.32
N ASP A 284 -0.61 18.34 17.26
CA ASP A 284 -1.99 17.87 17.38
C ASP A 284 -2.07 16.35 17.52
N ALA A 285 -1.18 15.63 16.82
CA ALA A 285 -1.22 14.18 16.67
C ALA A 285 -0.25 13.45 17.60
N GLY A 286 0.84 14.11 18.02
CA GLY A 286 1.92 13.54 18.82
C GLY A 286 2.92 12.70 18.04
N TRP A 287 2.85 12.66 16.70
CA TRP A 287 3.72 11.83 15.86
C TRP A 287 4.94 12.58 15.30
N PRO A 288 6.06 11.86 15.03
CA PRO A 288 7.24 12.44 14.38
C PRO A 288 7.00 12.56 12.87
N GLU A 289 6.24 13.57 12.46
CA GLU A 289 5.93 13.87 11.07
C GLU A 289 7.23 14.09 10.26
N PRO A 290 7.43 13.40 9.13
CA PRO A 290 8.64 13.55 8.33
C PRO A 290 8.66 14.88 7.56
N GLU A 291 9.83 15.51 7.53
CA GLU A 291 10.12 16.68 6.68
C GLU A 291 11.04 16.35 5.52
N ALA A 292 11.84 15.28 5.65
CA ALA A 292 12.74 14.79 4.63
C ALA A 292 12.90 13.28 4.75
N VAL A 293 13.12 12.62 3.61
CA VAL A 293 13.20 11.17 3.51
C VAL A 293 14.38 10.72 2.68
N LYS A 294 14.82 9.49 2.97
CA LYS A 294 15.77 8.73 2.17
C LYS A 294 15.21 7.33 1.92
N PHE A 295 15.13 6.95 0.65
CA PHE A 295 14.77 5.61 0.21
C PHE A 295 15.94 5.00 -0.55
N ASP A 296 16.41 3.86 -0.07
CA ASP A 296 17.51 3.11 -0.68
C ASP A 296 16.99 1.74 -1.16
N TRP A 297 17.24 1.41 -2.43
CA TRP A 297 17.00 0.08 -3.00
C TRP A 297 18.32 -0.61 -3.25
N GLN A 298 18.38 -1.90 -2.93
CA GLN A 298 19.55 -2.75 -3.17
C GLN A 298 19.07 -4.08 -3.74
N GLY A 299 19.73 -4.54 -4.80
CA GLY A 299 19.36 -5.79 -5.43
C GLY A 299 20.31 -6.22 -6.53
N LYS A 300 19.84 -7.14 -7.36
CA LYS A 300 20.54 -7.58 -8.56
C LYS A 300 19.57 -7.66 -9.73
N THR A 301 20.07 -7.40 -10.92
CA THR A 301 19.39 -7.70 -12.18
C THR A 301 19.26 -9.21 -12.40
N LYS A 302 18.45 -9.62 -13.38
CA LYS A 302 18.32 -11.04 -13.78
C LYS A 302 19.64 -11.66 -14.22
N ASP A 303 20.54 -10.89 -14.84
CA ASP A 303 21.89 -11.30 -15.23
C ASP A 303 22.94 -11.15 -14.11
N GLY A 304 22.53 -10.76 -12.89
CA GLY A 304 23.36 -10.79 -11.69
C GLY A 304 24.19 -9.54 -11.41
N LYS A 305 24.03 -8.46 -12.19
CA LYS A 305 24.67 -7.17 -11.93
C LYS A 305 24.09 -6.54 -10.67
N SER A 306 24.94 -5.93 -9.85
CA SER A 306 24.50 -5.19 -8.67
C SER A 306 23.66 -3.98 -9.08
N VAL A 307 22.57 -3.74 -8.36
CA VAL A 307 21.69 -2.59 -8.51
C VAL A 307 21.62 -1.81 -7.21
N SER A 308 21.82 -0.50 -7.28
CA SER A 308 21.53 0.41 -6.17
C SER A 308 20.71 1.60 -6.65
N GLY A 309 19.59 1.86 -6.00
CA GLY A 309 18.74 3.04 -6.24
C GLY A 309 18.68 3.92 -5.02
N LEU A 310 18.62 5.24 -5.22
CA LEU A 310 18.54 6.24 -4.15
C LEU A 310 17.59 7.38 -4.53
N ILE A 311 16.66 7.65 -3.62
CA ILE A 311 15.93 8.92 -3.55
C ILE A 311 16.22 9.55 -2.19
N GLU A 312 16.64 10.81 -2.18
CA GLU A 312 16.82 11.60 -0.97
C GLU A 312 16.28 13.00 -1.24
N THR A 313 15.23 13.39 -0.52
CA THR A 313 14.50 14.63 -0.79
C THR A 313 13.82 15.19 0.46
N ASP A 314 13.68 16.52 0.48
CA ASP A 314 12.72 17.20 1.35
C ASP A 314 11.29 16.92 0.86
N LEU A 315 10.35 16.76 1.78
CA LEU A 315 8.97 16.38 1.50
C LEU A 315 8.03 17.56 1.18
N GLU A 316 8.52 18.79 1.31
CA GLU A 316 7.72 20.03 1.23
C GLU A 316 6.51 20.00 2.19
N GLU A 317 5.48 20.80 1.89
CA GLU A 317 4.20 20.73 2.58
C GLU A 317 3.46 19.44 2.22
N ARG A 318 2.90 18.77 3.23
CA ARG A 318 2.11 17.56 3.03
C ARG A 318 0.89 17.83 2.15
N LEU A 319 0.52 16.85 1.34
CA LEU A 319 -0.76 16.85 0.63
C LEU A 319 -1.94 16.66 1.58
N ASP A 320 -1.77 15.81 2.59
CA ASP A 320 -2.81 15.50 3.56
C ASP A 320 -2.27 14.88 4.84
N ARG A 321 -3.08 14.93 5.91
CA ARG A 321 -2.93 14.18 7.16
C ARG A 321 -4.24 13.44 7.43
N VAL A 322 -4.31 12.17 7.06
CA VAL A 322 -5.53 11.34 7.18
C VAL A 322 -5.66 10.81 8.60
N ASP A 323 -6.76 11.15 9.28
CA ASP A 323 -7.15 10.55 10.54
C ASP A 323 -7.79 9.19 10.28
N VAL A 324 -7.05 8.10 10.49
CA VAL A 324 -7.56 6.74 10.21
C VAL A 324 -8.79 6.45 11.07
N MET A 325 -8.82 6.95 12.31
CA MET A 325 -9.98 6.76 13.16
C MET A 325 -11.17 7.56 12.66
N ALA A 326 -11.03 8.70 12.01
CA ALA A 326 -12.18 9.39 11.41
C ALA A 326 -12.87 8.49 10.36
N GLU A 327 -12.08 7.78 9.55
CA GLU A 327 -12.56 6.96 8.43
C GLU A 327 -13.10 5.57 8.83
N VAL A 328 -12.73 5.05 9.99
CA VAL A 328 -13.19 3.72 10.44
C VAL A 328 -14.70 3.75 10.79
N PRO A 329 -15.51 2.80 10.27
CA PRO A 329 -16.93 2.71 10.60
C PRO A 329 -17.20 2.64 12.11
N GLY A 330 -18.25 3.33 12.57
CA GLY A 330 -18.53 3.50 13.99
C GLY A 330 -18.70 2.21 14.79
N PHE A 331 -19.21 1.14 14.19
CA PHE A 331 -19.34 -0.16 14.88
C PHE A 331 -17.99 -0.86 15.05
N VAL A 332 -17.04 -0.68 14.12
CA VAL A 332 -15.68 -1.22 14.23
C VAL A 332 -14.98 -0.55 15.41
N LYS A 333 -15.10 0.78 15.55
CA LYS A 333 -14.54 1.54 16.69
C LYS A 333 -14.94 0.97 18.05
N LYS A 334 -16.19 0.49 18.18
CA LYS A 334 -16.70 -0.12 19.42
C LYS A 334 -16.06 -1.49 19.71
N ILE A 335 -15.69 -2.21 18.66
CA ILE A 335 -15.12 -3.56 18.73
C ILE A 335 -13.61 -3.50 18.99
N VAL A 336 -12.89 -2.60 18.33
CA VAL A 336 -11.45 -2.38 18.55
C VAL A 336 -11.18 -1.52 19.79
N GLY A 337 -12.07 -1.56 20.80
CA GLY A 337 -12.11 -0.64 21.94
C GLY A 337 -10.73 -0.15 22.40
N ASN A 338 -10.58 1.17 22.56
CA ASN A 338 -9.33 1.83 22.96
C ASN A 338 -8.06 1.21 22.34
N VAL A 339 -7.94 1.19 21.00
CA VAL A 339 -6.58 1.23 20.41
C VAL A 339 -5.89 2.43 21.05
N ALA A 340 -4.94 2.14 21.92
CA ALA A 340 -4.66 2.89 23.14
C ALA A 340 -4.25 4.34 22.93
N GLY A 341 -5.19 5.27 22.71
CA GLY A 341 -4.92 6.72 22.66
C GLY A 341 -3.98 7.19 21.55
N THR A 342 -3.46 6.29 20.70
CA THR A 342 -2.37 6.57 19.75
C THR A 342 -2.80 7.35 18.50
N ARG A 343 -4.11 7.52 18.24
CA ARG A 343 -4.65 8.27 17.08
C ARG A 343 -3.88 7.99 15.78
N PRO A 344 -4.15 6.86 15.09
CA PRO A 344 -3.44 6.50 13.88
C PRO A 344 -3.60 7.56 12.78
N TYR A 345 -2.48 7.99 12.20
CA TYR A 345 -2.42 8.98 11.12
C TYR A 345 -1.61 8.48 9.93
N ILE A 346 -2.03 8.88 8.73
CA ILE A 346 -1.27 8.73 7.49
C ILE A 346 -0.92 10.14 6.99
N TYR A 347 0.37 10.43 6.94
CA TYR A 347 0.90 11.66 6.35
C TYR A 347 1.24 11.39 4.90
N GLN A 348 0.71 12.20 3.99
CA GLN A 348 0.85 11.99 2.54
C GLN A 348 1.58 13.16 1.90
N TYR A 349 2.51 12.88 0.99
CA TYR A 349 3.38 13.90 0.38
C TYR A 349 3.54 13.68 -1.11
N SER A 350 3.74 14.79 -1.80
CA SER A 350 4.23 14.82 -3.17
C SER A 350 4.95 16.15 -3.37
N PRO A 351 6.28 16.21 -3.19
CA PRO A 351 7.08 17.39 -3.47
C PRO A 351 6.82 17.87 -4.90
N ARG A 352 6.51 19.16 -5.04
CA ARG A 352 6.05 19.76 -6.31
C ARG A 352 6.77 21.06 -6.66
N SER A 353 7.71 21.54 -5.84
CA SER A 353 8.56 22.68 -6.19
C SER A 353 9.61 22.31 -7.23
N LYS A 354 10.11 21.07 -7.16
CA LYS A 354 11.05 20.49 -8.13
C LYS A 354 10.72 19.00 -8.33
N PRO A 355 10.99 18.44 -9.50
CA PRO A 355 10.94 17.00 -9.70
C PRO A 355 11.84 16.28 -8.69
N THR A 356 11.41 15.10 -8.24
CA THR A 356 12.24 14.25 -7.37
C THR A 356 13.26 13.51 -8.23
N THR A 357 14.50 13.42 -7.76
CA THR A 357 15.58 12.72 -8.48
C THR A 357 15.77 11.30 -7.97
N LEU A 358 15.67 10.31 -8.86
CA LEU A 358 16.15 8.94 -8.67
C LEU A 358 17.58 8.84 -9.19
N LYS A 359 18.51 8.45 -8.32
CA LYS A 359 19.87 8.03 -8.71
C LYS A 359 19.93 6.52 -8.74
N LEU A 360 20.27 5.95 -9.89
CA LEU A 360 20.28 4.51 -10.13
C LEU A 360 21.65 4.09 -10.64
N LYS A 361 22.19 3.01 -10.08
CA LYS A 361 23.42 2.37 -10.55
C LYS A 361 23.15 0.91 -10.88
N ILE A 362 23.53 0.47 -12.08
CA ILE A 362 23.40 -0.91 -12.57
C ILE A 362 24.78 -1.37 -13.04
N GLY A 363 25.47 -2.16 -12.23
CA GLY A 363 26.89 -2.45 -12.46
C GLY A 363 27.71 -1.16 -12.44
N ASP A 364 28.33 -0.83 -13.58
CA ASP A 364 29.13 0.38 -13.77
C ASP A 364 28.34 1.55 -14.37
N GLU A 365 27.09 1.32 -14.81
CA GLU A 365 26.24 2.35 -15.39
C GLU A 365 25.58 3.19 -14.30
N GLU A 366 25.71 4.52 -14.39
CA GLU A 366 25.05 5.47 -13.50
C GLU A 366 24.02 6.29 -14.27
N ILE A 367 22.79 6.28 -13.76
CA ILE A 367 21.60 6.88 -14.34
C ILE A 367 21.03 7.85 -13.31
N THR A 368 20.62 9.02 -13.76
CA THR A 368 19.86 9.97 -12.95
C THR A 368 18.58 10.34 -13.70
N GLU A 369 17.44 10.20 -13.03
CA GLU A 369 16.13 10.48 -13.62
C GLU A 369 15.30 11.37 -12.70
N GLU A 370 14.58 12.32 -13.28
CA GLU A 370 13.64 13.17 -12.58
C GLU A 370 12.21 12.69 -12.82
N GLY A 371 11.39 12.69 -11.76
CA GLY A 371 10.04 12.16 -11.81
C GLY A 371 9.14 12.65 -10.68
N VAL A 372 7.94 12.09 -10.63
CA VAL A 372 6.94 12.41 -9.61
C VAL A 372 7.07 11.44 -8.45
N LEU A 373 7.16 11.99 -7.24
CA LEU A 373 7.11 11.23 -6.00
C LEU A 373 5.72 11.35 -5.38
N TYR A 374 5.17 10.21 -4.97
CA TYR A 374 4.12 10.13 -3.97
C TYR A 374 4.60 9.24 -2.83
N THR A 375 4.47 9.68 -1.59
CA THR A 375 4.93 8.92 -0.43
C THR A 375 4.04 9.12 0.77
N GLU A 376 3.94 8.08 1.59
CA GLU A 376 3.17 8.07 2.82
C GLU A 376 4.03 7.62 4.00
N ALA A 377 3.81 8.24 5.15
CA ALA A 377 4.29 7.78 6.44
C ALA A 377 3.09 7.54 7.36
N THR A 378 2.94 6.31 7.83
CA THR A 378 1.83 5.91 8.70
C THR A 378 2.35 5.62 10.10
N PHE A 379 1.64 6.13 11.10
CA PHE A 379 1.87 5.84 12.50
C PHE A 379 0.59 5.31 13.13
N ILE A 380 0.69 4.18 13.84
CA ILE A 380 -0.45 3.47 14.44
C ILE A 380 -0.25 3.30 15.94
N SER A 381 0.94 2.86 16.34
CA SER A 381 1.34 2.67 17.73
C SER A 381 2.84 2.87 17.89
N GLU A 382 3.29 3.03 19.13
CA GLU A 382 4.73 3.04 19.48
C GLU A 382 5.42 1.70 19.20
#